data_AF-A0A8H6ZQX2-F1
#
_entry.id   AF-A0A8H6ZQX2-F1
#
_cell.length_a   1.000
_cell.length_b   1.000
_cell.length_c   1.000
_cell.angle_alpha   90.00
_cell.angle_beta   90.00
_cell.angle_gamma   90.00
#
_symmetry.space_group_name_H-M   'P 1'
#
loop_
_entity.id
_entity.type
_entity.pdbx_description
1 polymer ?
#
loop_
_entity_poly.entity_id
_entity_poly.type
_entity_poly.pdbx_seq_one_letter_code
_entity_poly.pdbx_strand_id
1 'polypeptide(L)'
;MLGVGMVIIQPETEKVVLCYDSRRKHYFFPKGRKDAGEAMETAVLREAYEEVREEGTGMPDEQSYTSHLFSFEEAFQKLDVDSQKILRYAWFLFQETTQYDKMFVQ
;
A
#
# COMPACT_ATOMS: atom_id res chain seq x y z
N MET A 1 14.82 0.81 10.55
CA MET A 1 13.99 -0.09 9.71
C MET A 1 13.82 0.56 8.35
N LEU A 2 14.37 -0.04 7.29
CA LEU A 2 14.07 0.32 5.90
C LEU A 2 12.78 -0.43 5.54
N GLY A 3 11.63 0.18 5.80
CA GLY A 3 10.35 -0.36 5.32
C GLY A 3 10.15 0.04 3.87
N VAL A 4 9.78 -0.91 3.02
CA VAL A 4 9.35 -0.62 1.64
C VAL A 4 7.84 -0.36 1.69
N GLY A 5 7.42 0.82 1.23
CA GLY A 5 5.99 1.16 1.11
C GLY A 5 5.46 0.80 -0.27
N MET A 6 4.24 0.27 -0.34
CA MET A 6 3.54 -0.07 -1.58
C MET A 6 2.31 0.81 -1.76
N VAL A 7 2.14 1.38 -2.95
CA VAL A 7 0.89 2.06 -3.33
C VAL A 7 -0.01 1.05 -4.03
N ILE A 8 -1.16 0.74 -3.43
CA ILE A 8 -2.16 -0.16 -4.02
C ILE A 8 -3.34 0.70 -4.48
N ILE A 9 -3.68 0.59 -5.76
CA ILE A 9 -4.84 1.26 -6.38
C ILE A 9 -5.79 0.17 -6.87
N GLN A 10 -7.04 0.20 -6.41
CA GLN A 10 -8.10 -0.67 -6.90
C GLN A 10 -8.68 -0.08 -8.20
N PRO A 11 -8.52 -0.74 -9.36
CA PRO A 11 -8.93 -0.15 -10.64
C PRO A 11 -10.43 0.09 -10.77
N GLU A 12 -11.27 -0.78 -10.21
CA GLU A 12 -12.73 -0.72 -10.39
C GLU A 12 -13.37 0.46 -9.66
N THR A 13 -12.79 0.86 -8.53
CA THR A 13 -13.31 1.94 -7.69
C THR A 13 -12.42 3.18 -7.69
N GLU A 14 -11.25 3.10 -8.32
CA GLU A 14 -10.20 4.10 -8.30
C GLU A 14 -9.83 4.53 -6.86
N LYS A 15 -9.74 3.55 -5.96
CA LYS A 15 -9.41 3.80 -4.54
C LYS A 15 -8.03 3.33 -4.16
N VAL A 16 -7.40 4.07 -3.27
CA VAL A 16 -6.07 3.83 -2.72
C VAL A 16 -6.20 3.15 -1.36
N VAL A 17 -5.42 2.11 -1.14
CA VAL A 17 -5.33 1.46 0.18
C VAL A 17 -4.35 2.23 1.06
N LEU A 18 -4.80 2.66 2.24
CA LEU A 18 -3.96 3.19 3.30
C LEU A 18 -4.12 2.39 4.59
N CYS A 19 -3.03 2.21 5.33
CA CYS A 19 -3.04 1.68 6.68
C CYS A 19 -3.10 2.82 7.69
N TYR A 20 -3.89 2.64 8.75
CA TYR A 20 -3.95 3.57 9.87
C TYR A 20 -3.25 2.96 11.09
N ASP A 21 -2.25 3.66 11.63
CA ASP A 21 -1.65 3.33 12.91
C ASP A 21 -2.42 4.04 14.02
N SER A 22 -3.20 3.28 14.80
CA SER A 22 -4.00 3.81 15.90
C SER A 22 -3.17 4.29 17.11
N ARG A 23 -1.91 3.86 17.24
CA ARG A 23 -0.97 4.29 18.29
C ARG A 23 -0.33 5.63 17.92
N ARG A 24 0.14 5.77 16.68
CA ARG A 24 0.79 7.00 16.18
C ARG A 24 -0.18 8.00 15.54
N LYS A 25 -1.46 7.62 15.40
CA LYS A 25 -2.55 8.44 14.85
C LYS A 25 -2.26 9.01 13.47
N HIS A 26 -1.65 8.21 12.59
CA HIS A 26 -1.33 8.62 11.22
C HIS A 26 -1.66 7.54 10.19
N TYR A 27 -1.88 7.97 8.96
CA TYR A 27 -2.02 7.09 7.81
C TYR A 27 -0.69 6.93 7.09
N PHE A 28 -0.46 5.75 6.54
CA PHE A 28 0.73 5.43 5.76
C PHE A 28 0.37 4.38 4.69
N PHE A 29 1.19 4.29 3.65
CA PHE A 29 1.04 3.21 2.66
C PHE A 29 1.27 1.85 3.31
N PRO A 30 0.59 0.78 2.88
CA PRO A 30 0.94 -0.59 3.26
C PRO A 30 2.45 -0.81 3.14
N LYS A 31 3.05 -1.38 4.19
CA LYS A 31 4.48 -1.71 4.23
C LYS A 31 4.60 -3.22 4.23
N GLY A 32 5.35 -3.78 3.29
CA GLY A 32 5.85 -5.14 3.41
C GLY A 32 7.10 -5.16 4.26
N ARG A 33 7.32 -6.22 5.06
CA ARG A 33 8.60 -6.36 5.76
C ARG A 33 9.68 -6.78 4.78
N LYS A 34 10.83 -6.13 4.90
CA LYS A 34 12.12 -6.73 4.53
C LYS A 34 12.89 -6.88 5.82
N ASP A 35 13.07 -8.11 6.29
CA ASP A 35 13.94 -8.35 7.43
C ASP A 35 15.39 -8.04 7.05
N ALA A 36 16.16 -7.49 7.98
CA ALA A 36 17.52 -7.04 7.71
C ALA A 36 18.42 -8.25 7.37
N GLY A 37 18.82 -8.38 6.10
CA GLY A 37 19.63 -9.49 5.57
C GLY A 37 18.90 -10.43 4.62
N GLU A 38 17.59 -10.26 4.45
CA GLU A 38 16.77 -11.09 3.57
C GLU A 38 16.83 -10.58 2.10
N ALA A 39 16.90 -11.51 1.13
CA ALA A 39 16.75 -11.20 -0.28
C ALA A 39 15.30 -10.77 -0.58
N MET A 40 15.11 -9.85 -1.54
CA MET A 40 13.78 -9.26 -1.82
C MET A 40 12.77 -10.32 -2.25
N GLU A 41 13.23 -11.30 -3.01
CA GLU A 41 12.48 -12.45 -3.49
C GLU A 41 12.05 -13.36 -2.33
N THR A 42 12.92 -13.54 -1.34
CA THR A 42 12.63 -14.34 -0.14
C THR A 42 11.59 -13.65 0.73
N ALA A 43 11.71 -12.34 0.92
CA ALA A 43 10.71 -11.55 1.63
C ALA A 43 9.35 -11.61 0.93
N VAL A 44 9.30 -11.48 -0.41
CA VAL A 44 8.06 -11.59 -1.20
C VAL A 44 7.43 -12.98 -1.07
N LEU A 45 8.22 -14.05 -1.15
CA LEU A 45 7.71 -15.42 -0.98
C LEU A 45 7.23 -15.71 0.44
N ARG A 46 7.93 -15.19 1.45
CA ARG A 46 7.52 -15.31 2.85
C ARG A 46 6.20 -14.58 3.10
N GLU A 47 6.10 -13.32 2.69
CA GLU A 47 4.85 -12.55 2.81
C GLU A 47 3.70 -13.25 2.05
N ALA A 48 3.94 -13.73 0.83
CA ALA A 48 2.91 -14.46 0.07
C ALA A 48 2.46 -15.78 0.74
N TYR A 49 3.35 -16.44 1.49
CA TYR A 49 3.03 -17.64 2.27
C TYR A 49 2.33 -17.30 3.60
N GLU A 50 2.73 -16.21 4.25
CA GLU A 50 2.16 -15.73 5.51
C GLU A 50 0.81 -15.01 5.32
N GLU A 51 0.50 -14.57 4.09
CA GLU A 51 -0.81 -14.02 3.72
C GLU A 51 -1.94 -15.07 3.61
N VAL A 52 -1.67 -16.36 3.88
CA VAL A 52 -2.73 -17.31 4.27
C VAL A 52 -3.19 -16.94 5.68
N ARG A 53 -4.00 -15.89 5.76
CA ARG A 53 -4.47 -15.25 6.99
C ARG A 53 -5.16 -16.25 7.93
N GLU A 54 -4.46 -16.66 8.98
CA GLU A 54 -5.02 -17.18 10.23
C GLU A 54 -5.15 -16.00 11.22
N GLU A 55 -6.32 -15.82 11.84
CA GLU A 55 -6.49 -14.75 12.85
C GLU A 55 -5.51 -14.95 14.02
N GLY A 56 -4.59 -13.99 14.22
CA GLY A 56 -3.65 -13.99 15.36
C GLY A 56 -2.16 -14.11 15.02
N THR A 57 -1.77 -14.20 13.73
CA THR A 57 -0.36 -14.33 13.31
C THR A 57 0.35 -12.99 13.06
N GLY A 58 -0.37 -11.86 13.15
CA GLY A 58 0.23 -10.53 13.04
C GLY A 58 1.14 -10.22 14.23
N MET A 59 2.26 -9.56 13.96
CA MET A 59 3.21 -9.22 15.02
C MET A 59 2.58 -8.25 16.04
N PRO A 60 3.01 -8.27 17.32
CA PRO A 60 2.35 -7.49 18.39
C PRO A 60 2.27 -5.98 18.15
N ASP A 61 3.10 -5.44 17.26
CA ASP A 61 3.10 -4.05 16.83
C ASP A 61 2.16 -3.75 15.64
N GLU A 62 1.81 -4.77 14.85
CA GLU A 62 0.95 -4.68 13.66
C GLU A 62 -0.53 -4.95 13.95
N GLN A 63 -0.85 -5.54 15.11
CA GLN A 63 -2.25 -5.75 15.55
C GLN A 63 -3.08 -4.46 15.63
N SER A 64 -2.42 -3.30 15.65
CA SER A 64 -3.07 -1.99 15.78
C SER A 64 -3.35 -1.29 14.44
N TYR A 65 -3.00 -1.94 13.32
CA TYR A 65 -3.14 -1.39 11.98
C TYR A 65 -4.45 -1.83 11.33
N THR A 66 -5.18 -0.85 10.78
CA THR A 66 -6.41 -1.10 10.01
C THR A 66 -6.25 -0.54 8.61
N SER A 67 -6.61 -1.31 7.59
CA SER A 67 -6.58 -0.87 6.19
C SER A 67 -7.90 -0.24 5.79
N HIS A 68 -7.83 0.85 5.01
CA HIS A 68 -8.97 1.61 4.52
C HIS A 68 -8.77 1.94 3.04
N LEU A 69 -9.88 2.05 2.31
CA LEU A 69 -9.91 2.46 0.91
C LEU A 69 -10.40 3.91 0.82
N PHE A 70 -9.63 4.76 0.14
CA PHE A 70 -9.90 6.19 -0.03
C PHE A 70 -9.86 6.61 -1.49
N SER A 71 -10.58 7.67 -1.86
CA SER A 71 -10.32 8.35 -3.13
C SER A 71 -8.90 8.92 -3.15
N PHE A 72 -8.41 9.31 -4.34
CA PHE A 72 -7.13 9.99 -4.46
C PHE A 72 -7.05 11.22 -3.54
N GLU A 73 -8.07 12.09 -3.55
CA GLU A 73 -8.10 13.32 -2.77
C GLU A 73 -8.09 13.04 -1.27
N GLU A 74 -8.90 12.08 -0.83
CA GLU A 74 -8.97 11.67 0.58
C GLU A 74 -7.65 11.09 1.06
N ALA A 75 -7.03 10.21 0.26
CA ALA A 75 -5.73 9.64 0.56
C ALA A 75 -4.64 10.72 0.61
N PHE A 76 -4.65 11.63 -0.37
CA PHE A 76 -3.69 12.73 -0.46
C PHE A 76 -3.73 13.62 0.79
N GLN A 77 -4.92 13.97 1.28
CA GLN A 77 -5.08 14.79 2.49
C GLN A 77 -4.65 14.08 3.78
N LYS A 78 -4.70 12.74 3.82
CA LYS A 78 -4.36 11.93 5.01
C LYS A 78 -2.87 11.62 5.14
N LEU A 79 -2.12 11.71 4.05
CA LEU A 79 -0.70 11.38 3.98
C LEU A 79 0.19 12.58 4.30
N ASP A 80 1.40 12.29 4.77
CA ASP A 80 2.47 13.28 4.90
C ASP A 80 2.95 13.79 3.53
N VAL A 81 3.71 14.90 3.54
CA VAL A 81 4.15 15.61 2.33
C VAL A 81 5.01 14.75 1.40
N ASP A 82 5.82 13.84 1.92
CA ASP A 82 6.68 13.00 1.09
C ASP A 82 5.88 11.83 0.49
N SER A 83 5.00 11.22 1.30
CA SER A 83 4.05 10.20 0.84
C SER A 83 3.08 10.76 -0.23
N GLN A 84 2.69 12.03 -0.14
CA GLN A 84 1.88 12.70 -1.17
C GLN A 84 2.57 12.76 -2.54
N LYS A 85 3.89 12.97 -2.58
CA LYS A 85 4.66 12.99 -3.84
C LYS A 85 4.66 11.61 -4.48
N ILE A 86 4.82 10.56 -3.68
CA ILE A 86 4.75 9.16 -4.11
C ILE A 86 3.35 8.85 -4.65
N LEU A 87 2.30 9.22 -3.90
CA LEU A 87 0.92 9.00 -4.34
C LEU A 87 0.65 9.68 -5.70
N ARG A 88 1.07 10.93 -5.85
CA ARG A 88 0.87 11.69 -7.09
C ARG A 88 1.53 11.01 -8.28
N TYR A 89 2.76 10.52 -8.12
CA TYR A 89 3.47 9.84 -9.20
C TYR A 89 2.84 8.49 -9.57
N ALA A 90 2.50 7.68 -8.56
CA ALA A 90 1.82 6.40 -8.79
C ALA A 90 0.44 6.59 -9.45
N TRP A 91 -0.33 7.59 -9.01
CA TRP A 91 -1.63 7.92 -9.59
C TRP A 91 -1.53 8.38 -11.05
N PHE A 92 -0.54 9.22 -11.36
CA PHE A 92 -0.27 9.62 -12.75
C PHE A 92 -0.03 8.40 -13.64
N LEU A 93 0.85 7.48 -13.23
CA LEU A 93 1.11 6.26 -13.99
C LEU A 93 -0.15 5.39 -14.16
N PHE A 94 -0.94 5.22 -13.10
CA PHE A 94 -2.19 4.46 -13.15
C PHE A 94 -3.21 5.04 -14.14
N GLN A 95 -3.37 6.37 -14.14
CA GLN A 95 -4.30 7.04 -15.07
C GLN A 95 -3.82 6.89 -16.51
N GLU A 96 -2.53 7.10 -16.77
CA GLU A 96 -1.94 6.90 -18.09
C GLU A 96 -2.18 5.46 -18.59
N THR A 97 -1.84 4.44 -17.80
CA THR A 97 -2.02 3.03 -18.21
C THR A 97 -3.47 2.67 -18.44
N THR A 98 -4.38 3.15 -17.59
CA THR A 98 -5.83 2.92 -17.73
C THR A 98 -6.36 3.59 -19.00
N GLN A 99 -5.84 4.75 -19.37
CA GLN A 99 -6.19 5.44 -20.61
C GLN A 99 -5.66 4.71 -21.85
N TYR A 100 -4.43 4.20 -21.79
CA TYR A 100 -3.86 3.36 -22.85
C TYR A 100 -4.70 2.11 -23.10
N ASP A 101 -5.08 1.38 -22.06
CA ASP A 101 -5.90 0.16 -22.20
C ASP A 101 -7.25 0.45 -22.87
N LYS A 102 -7.89 1.56 -22.50
CA LYS A 102 -9.17 2.00 -23.10
C LYS A 102 -9.05 2.35 -24.60
N MET A 103 -7.85 2.67 -25.08
CA MET A 103 -7.60 3.12 -26.45
C MET A 103 -7.26 1.97 -27.42
N PHE A 104 -6.70 0.86 -26.91
CA PHE A 104 -6.18 -0.24 -27.74
C PHE A 104 -6.91 -1.59 -27.56
N VAL A 105 -7.88 -1.68 -26.65
CA VAL A 105 -8.66 -2.91 -26.39
C VAL A 105 -10.13 -2.76 -26.84
N GLN A 106 -10.40 -1.98 -27.90
CA GLN A 106 -11.72 -1.92 -28.56
C GLN A 106 -11.78 -2.78 -29.82
#